data_AF-A0A2G2CB61-F1
#
_entry.id   AF-A0A2G2CB61-F1
#
_cell.length_a   1.000
_cell.length_b   1.000
_cell.length_c   1.000
_cell.angle_alpha   90.00
_cell.angle_beta   90.00
_cell.angle_gamma   90.00
#
_symmetry.space_group_name_H-M   'P 1'
#
loop_
_entity.id
_entity.type
_entity.pdbx_description
1 polymer ?
#
loop_
_entity_poly.entity_id
_entity_poly.type
_entity_poly.pdbx_seq_one_letter_code
_entity_poly.pdbx_strand_id
1 'polypeptide(L)' 'MTSTLTNAIVAKRDDLIALTQDLVRIPTLNPPGRDYRLICEYLETRLKQHGFETRLLRAHGT' A
#
# COMPACT_ATOMS: atom_id res chain seq x y z
N MET A 1 -16.07 18.42 -21.06
CA MET A 1 -16.77 17.42 -20.22
C MET A 1 -15.73 16.46 -19.66
N THR A 2 -15.70 16.25 -18.34
CA THR A 2 -14.83 15.21 -17.75
C THR A 2 -15.45 13.84 -17.95
N SER A 3 -14.65 12.84 -18.28
CA SER A 3 -15.13 11.47 -18.46
C SER A 3 -15.48 10.83 -17.11
N THR A 4 -16.28 9.76 -17.14
CA THR A 4 -16.54 8.92 -15.95
C THR A 4 -15.24 8.50 -15.26
N LEU A 5 -14.20 8.18 -16.03
CA LEU A 5 -12.89 7.81 -15.50
C LEU A 5 -12.22 8.98 -14.76
N THR A 6 -12.24 10.18 -15.34
CA THR A 6 -11.67 11.38 -14.70
C THR A 6 -12.34 11.67 -13.36
N ASN A 7 -13.67 11.58 -13.31
CA ASN A 7 -14.41 11.80 -12.06
C ASN A 7 -14.08 10.73 -11.01
N ALA A 8 -13.92 9.46 -11.42
CA ALA A 8 -13.53 8.37 -10.54
C ALA A 8 -12.11 8.58 -9.95
N ILE A 9 -11.16 9.08 -10.74
CA ILE A 9 -9.80 9.41 -10.27
C ILE A 9 -9.85 10.55 -9.25
N VAL A 10 -10.57 11.64 -9.55
CA VAL A 10 -10.70 12.78 -8.63
C VAL A 10 -11.33 12.35 -7.31
N ALA A 11 -12.33 11.47 -7.35
CA ALA A 11 -12.99 10.94 -6.15
C ALA A 11 -12.07 10.07 -5.26
N LYS A 12 -10.88 9.65 -5.73
CA LYS A 12 -9.90 8.88 -4.96
C LYS A 12 -8.87 9.73 -4.25
N ARG A 13 -8.92 11.06 -4.40
CA ARG A 13 -7.92 11.98 -3.84
C ARG A 13 -7.68 11.79 -2.34
N ASP A 14 -8.75 11.74 -1.55
CA ASP A 14 -8.62 11.67 -0.10
C ASP A 14 -8.11 10.30 0.36
N ASP A 15 -8.57 9.22 -0.27
CA ASP A 15 -8.06 7.86 -0.03
C ASP A 15 -6.58 7.72 -0.44
N LEU A 16 -6.16 8.35 -1.54
CA LEU A 16 -4.74 8.40 -1.95
C LEU A 16 -3.88 9.14 -0.91
N ILE A 17 -4.37 10.27 -0.40
CA ILE A 17 -3.67 11.04 0.64
C ILE A 17 -3.55 10.23 1.92
N ALA A 18 -4.65 9.62 2.39
CA ALA A 18 -4.66 8.80 3.59
C ALA A 18 -3.71 7.60 3.48
N LEU A 19 -3.79 6.87 2.36
CA LEU A 19 -2.87 5.78 2.06
C LEU A 19 -1.41 6.24 2.12
N THR A 20 -1.10 7.38 1.50
CA THR A 20 0.26 7.92 1.48
C THR A 20 0.75 8.26 2.89
N GLN A 21 -0.10 8.89 3.72
CA GLN A 21 0.24 9.23 5.10
C GLN A 21 0.50 7.98 5.94
N ASP A 22 -0.34 6.94 5.79
CA ASP A 22 -0.18 5.69 6.51
C ASP A 22 1.11 4.97 6.11
N LEU A 23 1.44 4.92 4.82
CA LEU A 23 2.69 4.33 4.34
C LEU A 23 3.92 5.07 4.88
N VAL A 24 3.91 6.41 4.89
CA VAL A 24 5.02 7.23 5.42
C VAL A 24 5.19 7.04 6.93
N ARG A 25 4.10 6.80 7.66
CA ARG A 25 4.15 6.60 9.12
C ARG A 25 4.84 5.29 9.53
N ILE A 26 4.93 4.30 8.64
CA ILE A 26 5.62 3.03 8.89
C ILE A 26 7.10 3.21 8.53
N PRO A 27 8.04 3.23 9.50
CA PRO A 27 9.44 3.59 9.25
C PRO A 27 10.23 2.40 8.67
N THR A 28 9.96 2.09 7.41
CA THR A 28 10.51 0.95 6.65
C THR A 28 11.98 1.15 6.25
N LEU A 29 12.86 1.24 7.24
CA LEU A 29 14.28 1.54 7.03
C LEU A 29 15.01 0.36 6.38
N ASN A 30 15.64 0.60 5.23
CA ASN A 30 16.47 -0.35 4.52
C ASN A 30 17.87 0.23 4.23
N PRO A 31 18.98 -0.44 4.60
CA PRO A 31 19.14 -1.58 5.53
C PRO A 31 18.92 -1.17 7.01
N PRO A 32 18.50 -2.08 7.92
CA PRO A 32 18.47 -3.55 7.86
C PRO A 32 17.10 -4.18 7.51
N GLY A 33 16.13 -3.40 6.99
CA GLY A 33 14.77 -3.90 6.73
C GLY A 33 13.86 -3.81 7.97
N ARG A 34 13.99 -2.73 8.75
CA ARG A 34 13.11 -2.46 9.91
C ARG A 34 11.68 -2.29 9.43
N ASP A 35 10.71 -2.83 10.16
CA ASP A 35 9.27 -2.69 9.92
C ASP A 35 8.75 -3.13 8.53
N TYR A 36 9.55 -3.89 7.77
CA TYR A 36 9.14 -4.43 6.47
C TYR A 36 7.94 -5.37 6.58
N ARG A 37 7.86 -6.17 7.65
CA ARG A 37 6.70 -7.05 7.87
C ARG A 37 5.43 -6.23 8.11
N LEU A 38 5.52 -5.14 8.87
CA LEU A 38 4.37 -4.29 9.19
C LEU A 38 3.79 -3.61 7.95
N ILE A 39 4.62 -3.04 7.07
CA ILE A 39 4.14 -2.47 5.81
C ILE A 39 3.55 -3.54 4.88
N CYS A 40 4.14 -4.75 4.86
CA CYS A 40 3.63 -5.86 4.05
C CYS A 40 2.24 -6.31 4.52
N GLU A 41 2.01 -6.46 5.83
CA GLU A 41 0.70 -6.81 6.41
C GLU A 41 -0.34 -5.72 6.17
N TYR A 42 0.06 -4.44 6.26
CA TYR A 42 -0.82 -3.30 5.95
C TYR A 42 -1.26 -3.32 4.47
N LEU A 43 -0.32 -3.47 3.55
CA LEU A 43 -0.60 -3.55 2.11
C LEU A 43 -1.43 -4.79 1.76
N GLU A 44 -1.13 -5.94 2.36
CA GLU A 44 -1.93 -7.16 2.18
C GLU A 44 -3.39 -6.92 2.57
N THR A 45 -3.64 -6.33 3.73
CA THR A 45 -5.00 -6.06 4.22
C THR A 45 -5.77 -5.18 3.24
N ARG A 46 -5.14 -4.11 2.74
CA ARG A 46 -5.74 -3.21 1.76
C ARG A 46 -6.01 -3.91 0.42
N LEU A 47 -5.05 -4.68 -0.09
CA LEU A 47 -5.19 -5.37 -1.37
C LEU A 47 -6.28 -6.46 -1.32
N LYS A 48 -6.36 -7.22 -0.23
CA LYS A 48 -7.42 -8.23 -0.03
C LYS A 48 -8.82 -7.61 -0.07
N GLN A 49 -9.00 -6.41 0.48
CA GLN A 49 -10.29 -5.68 0.41
C GLN A 49 -10.70 -5.31 -1.02
N HIS A 50 -9.74 -5.22 -1.95
CA HIS A 50 -9.98 -5.00 -3.37
C HIS A 50 -10.03 -6.30 -4.19
N GLY A 51 -10.06 -7.47 -3.54
CA GLY A 51 -10.18 -8.78 -4.20
C GLY A 51 -8.88 -9.34 -4.76
N PHE A 52 -7.72 -8.79 -4.38
CA PHE A 52 -6.43 -9.32 -4.80
C PHE A 52 -6.04 -10.55 -3.95
N GLU A 53 -5.46 -11.55 -4.60
CA GLU A 53 -4.66 -12.57 -3.93
C GLU A 53 -3.29 -11.98 -3.56
N THR A 54 -2.84 -12.22 -2.33
CA THR A 54 -1.55 -11.73 -1.82
C THR A 54 -0.73 -12.89 -1.27
N ARG A 55 0.60 -12.77 -1.40
CA ARG A 55 1.56 -13.72 -0.82
C ARG A 55 2.73 -12.97 -0.20
N LEU A 56 3.07 -13.29 1.04
CA LEU A 56 4.24 -12.75 1.72
C LEU A 56 5.41 -13.73 1.55
N LEU A 57 6.38 -13.37 0.70
CA LEU A 57 7.52 -14.22 0.39
C LEU A 57 8.72 -13.82 1.26
N ARG A 58 9.30 -14.79 1.98
CA ARG A 58 10.54 -14.59 2.73
C ARG A 58 11.73 -14.70 1.77
N ALA A 59 12.58 -13.67 1.74
CA ALA A 59 13.86 -13.77 1.05
C ALA A 59 14.80 -14.73 1.79
N HIS A 60 15.51 -15.57 1.03
CA HIS A 60 16.54 -16.48 1.50
C HIS A 60 17.86 -16.16 0.79
N GLY A 61 18.99 -16.21 1.49
CA GLY A 61 20.31 -15.83 0.97
C GLY A 61 20.88 -14.57 1.65
N THR A 62 22.20 -14.42 1.61
CA THR A 62 22.98 -13.26 2.11
C THR A 62 23.93 -12.78 1.04
#